data_AF-A0A6L7QFG9-F1
#
_entry.id   AF-A0A6L7QFG9-F1
#
_cell.length_a   1.000
_cell.length_b   1.000
_cell.length_c   1.000
_cell.angle_alpha   90.00
_cell.angle_beta   90.00
_cell.angle_gamma   90.00
#
_symmetry.space_group_name_H-M   'P 1'
#
loop_
_entity.id
_entity.type
_entity.pdbx_description
1 polymer ?
#
loop_
_entity_poly.entity_id
_entity_poly.type
_entity_poly.pdbx_seq_one_letter_code
_entity_poly.pdbx_strand_id
1 'polypeptide(L)'
;MELAARLAQGWYTQGTYAFLDAELTRFNESVMVPTAEGFVPQVFNRTGNVPAFAPEHLLTLWAARDLGENLTLAAGIRYVGNQFVAEDNVYQIDGALTLDCGLTYRQGPGLLRINLKNLTGSEYETRGFGAASVIPAAPFSFKATLGYSL
;
A
#
# COMPACT_ATOMS: atom_id res chain seq x y z
N MET A 1 0.39 -15.30 2.78
CA MET A 1 -0.46 -16.18 1.96
C MET A 1 -0.65 -15.53 0.60
N GLU A 2 -0.55 -16.32 -0.46
CA GLU A 2 -0.82 -15.90 -1.83
C GLU A 2 -1.81 -16.87 -2.47
N LEU A 3 -2.73 -16.33 -3.28
CA LEU A 3 -3.73 -17.06 -4.02
C LEU A 3 -3.75 -16.52 -5.46
N ALA A 4 -3.69 -17.42 -6.44
CA ALA A 4 -3.98 -17.10 -7.83
C ALA A 4 -4.92 -18.19 -8.37
N ALA A 5 -6.07 -17.78 -8.92
CA ALA A 5 -7.10 -18.71 -9.35
C ALA A 5 -7.87 -18.20 -10.57
N ARG A 6 -8.37 -19.15 -11.36
CA ARG A 6 -9.40 -18.92 -12.38
C ARG A 6 -10.71 -19.51 -11.87
N LEU A 7 -11.52 -18.68 -11.25
CA LEU A 7 -12.74 -19.11 -10.54
C LEU A 7 -13.83 -19.63 -11.49
N ALA A 8 -13.85 -19.12 -12.72
CA ALA A 8 -14.74 -19.52 -13.79
C ALA A 8 -14.13 -19.13 -15.15
N GLN A 9 -14.78 -19.52 -16.25
CA GLN A 9 -14.36 -19.11 -17.58
C GLN A 9 -14.37 -17.57 -17.72
N GLY A 10 -13.28 -17.02 -18.24
CA GLY A 10 -13.09 -15.58 -18.38
C GLY A 10 -12.80 -14.84 -17.07
N TRP A 11 -12.71 -15.50 -15.92
CA TRP A 11 -12.33 -14.87 -14.65
C TRP A 11 -10.89 -15.18 -14.27
N TYR A 12 -10.20 -14.15 -13.81
CA TYR A 12 -8.88 -14.24 -13.21
C TYR A 12 -8.87 -13.51 -11.87
N THR A 13 -8.31 -14.13 -10.84
CA THR A 13 -8.22 -13.53 -9.51
C THR A 13 -6.84 -13.78 -8.93
N GLN A 14 -6.25 -12.74 -8.34
CA GLN A 14 -5.02 -12.83 -7.59
C GLN A 14 -5.20 -12.09 -6.27
N GLY A 15 -4.80 -12.71 -5.17
CA GLY A 15 -4.85 -12.10 -3.85
C GLY A 15 -3.60 -12.45 -3.05
N THR A 16 -3.12 -11.49 -2.27
CA THR A 16 -2.02 -11.66 -1.34
C THR A 16 -2.44 -11.07 -0.01
N TYR A 17 -2.26 -11.83 1.06
CA TYR A 17 -2.44 -11.38 2.43
C TYR A 17 -1.19 -11.70 3.24
N ALA A 18 -0.70 -10.73 4.00
CA ALA A 18 0.37 -10.93 4.96
C ALA A 18 -0.10 -10.49 6.35
N PHE A 19 0.25 -11.32 7.34
CA PHE A 19 0.16 -10.99 8.75
C PHE A 19 1.58 -10.88 9.30
N LEU A 20 1.86 -9.82 10.06
CA LEU A 20 3.15 -9.56 10.65
C LEU A 20 2.96 -9.21 12.13
N ASP A 21 3.41 -10.10 13.00
CA ASP A 21 3.58 -9.82 14.42
C ASP A 21 5.07 -9.53 14.65
N ALA A 22 5.41 -8.26 14.81
CA ALA A 22 6.79 -7.79 14.86
C ALA A 22 7.07 -7.06 16.17
N GLU A 23 8.16 -7.44 16.82
CA GLU A 23 8.61 -6.86 18.08
C GLU A 23 10.12 -6.61 18.03
N LEU A 24 10.56 -5.46 18.54
CA LEU A 24 11.95 -5.16 18.83
C LEU A 24 12.39 -5.98 20.04
N THR A 25 13.00 -7.14 19.77
CA THR A 25 13.38 -8.08 20.84
C THR A 25 14.53 -7.59 21.74
N ARG A 26 15.48 -6.83 21.20
CA ARG A 26 16.61 -6.20 21.91
C ARG A 26 17.05 -4.96 21.14
N PHE A 27 16.59 -3.79 21.55
CA PHE A 27 16.90 -2.54 20.84
C PHE A 27 17.14 -1.37 21.81
N ASN A 28 18.32 -0.78 21.72
CA ASN A 28 18.66 0.48 22.37
C ASN A 28 18.88 1.54 21.29
N GLU A 29 18.10 2.60 21.34
CA GLU A 29 18.12 3.71 20.39
C GLU A 29 18.88 4.89 20.99
N SER A 30 19.84 5.46 20.27
CA SER A 30 20.49 6.70 20.67
C SER A 30 19.84 7.88 19.94
N VAL A 31 19.18 8.77 20.69
CA VAL A 31 18.47 9.94 20.16
C VAL A 31 19.16 11.22 20.62
N MET A 32 19.27 12.19 19.71
CA MET A 32 19.70 13.56 20.05
C MET A 32 18.55 14.30 20.71
N VAL A 33 18.66 14.56 22.02
CA VAL A 33 17.64 15.30 22.76
C VAL A 33 18.10 16.76 22.90
N PRO A 34 17.28 17.74 22.49
CA PRO A 34 17.58 19.15 22.73
C PRO A 34 17.52 19.47 24.21
N THR A 35 18.57 20.11 24.74
CA THR A 35 18.69 20.57 26.12
C THR A 35 19.17 22.02 26.16
N ALA A 36 19.23 22.64 27.34
CA ALA A 36 19.78 23.99 27.51
C ALA A 36 21.26 24.11 27.09
N GLU A 37 22.01 23.01 27.08
CA GLU A 37 23.44 22.95 26.73
C GLU A 37 23.68 22.53 25.26
N GLY A 38 22.61 22.29 24.49
CA GLY A 38 22.66 21.80 23.12
C GLY A 38 22.01 20.43 22.96
N PHE A 39 22.32 19.74 21.85
CA PHE A 39 21.83 18.38 21.59
C PHE A 39 22.71 17.35 22.28
N VAL A 40 22.11 16.55 23.18
CA VAL A 40 22.83 15.53 23.96
C VAL A 40 22.32 14.15 23.56
N PRO A 41 23.21 13.16 23.28
CA PRO A 41 22.81 11.77 23.10
C PRO A 41 22.17 11.22 24.36
N GLN A 42 20.97 10.68 24.21
CA GLN A 42 20.33 9.85 25.22
C GLN A 42 20.00 8.48 24.63
N VAL A 43 20.22 7.44 25.42
CA VAL A 43 19.93 6.06 25.03
C VAL A 43 18.60 5.65 25.63
N PHE A 44 17.67 5.23 24.77
CA PHE A 44 16.36 4.72 25.15
C PHE A 44 16.26 3.24 24.80
N ASN A 45 15.83 2.42 25.75
CA ASN A 45 15.51 1.03 25.48
C ASN A 45 14.11 0.97 24.84
N ARG A 46 14.01 0.44 23.61
CA ARG A 46 12.74 0.21 22.89
C ARG A 46 12.40 -1.27 22.77
N THR A 47 13.01 -2.11 23.61
CA THR A 47 12.68 -3.54 23.64
C THR A 47 11.20 -3.72 23.98
N GLY A 48 10.49 -4.53 23.20
CA GLY A 48 9.04 -4.74 23.32
C GLY A 48 8.19 -3.84 22.41
N ASN A 49 8.77 -2.81 21.80
CA ASN A 49 8.05 -1.96 20.85
C ASN A 49 7.91 -2.64 19.48
N VAL A 50 6.88 -2.26 18.73
CA VAL A 50 6.68 -2.67 17.33
C VAL A 50 7.64 -1.88 16.44
N PRO A 51 8.36 -2.50 15.49
CA PRO A 51 9.20 -1.77 14.54
C PRO A 51 8.42 -0.73 13.73
N ALA A 52 9.06 0.38 13.40
CA ALA A 52 8.48 1.39 12.51
C ALA A 52 8.20 0.79 11.11
N PHE A 53 7.13 1.27 10.47
CA PHE A 53 6.73 0.86 9.11
C PHE A 53 6.48 -0.66 8.93
N ALA A 54 6.10 -1.34 10.02
CA ALA A 54 5.77 -2.76 10.04
C ALA A 54 4.27 -2.96 10.31
N PRO A 55 3.38 -2.69 9.34
CA PRO A 55 1.95 -2.89 9.52
C PRO A 55 1.62 -4.37 9.71
N GLU A 56 0.75 -4.68 10.68
CA GLU A 56 0.40 -6.07 10.97
C GLU A 56 -0.34 -6.75 9.83
N HIS A 57 -1.15 -5.99 9.08
CA HIS A 57 -1.99 -6.51 8.03
C HIS A 57 -1.69 -5.84 6.70
N LEU A 58 -1.40 -6.65 5.68
CA LEU A 58 -1.31 -6.22 4.29
C LEU A 58 -2.22 -7.09 3.46
N LEU A 59 -3.07 -6.46 2.63
CA LEU A 59 -3.94 -7.16 1.70
C LEU A 59 -3.88 -6.50 0.34
N THR A 60 -3.77 -7.31 -0.70
CA THR A 60 -4.07 -6.91 -2.08
C THR A 60 -4.95 -7.99 -2.68
N LEU A 61 -6.04 -7.61 -3.32
CA LEU A 61 -6.91 -8.53 -4.04
C LEU A 61 -7.33 -7.88 -5.36
N TRP A 62 -7.14 -8.61 -6.45
CA TRP A 62 -7.53 -8.22 -7.80
C TRP A 62 -8.40 -9.30 -8.41
N ALA A 63 -9.46 -8.87 -9.08
CA ALA A 63 -10.26 -9.72 -9.93
C ALA A 63 -10.39 -9.05 -11.30
N ALA A 64 -10.31 -9.85 -12.36
CA ALA A 64 -10.52 -9.45 -13.73
C ALA A 64 -11.51 -10.41 -14.40
N ARG A 65 -12.30 -9.87 -15.31
CA ARG A 65 -13.28 -10.60 -16.09
C ARG A 65 -13.21 -10.18 -17.55
N ASP A 66 -13.11 -11.17 -18.43
CA ASP A 66 -13.31 -11.01 -19.86
C ASP A 66 -14.82 -10.96 -20.18
N LEU A 67 -15.21 -9.91 -20.91
CA LEU A 67 -16.55 -9.64 -21.39
C LEU A 67 -16.54 -9.73 -22.92
N GLY A 68 -16.82 -10.92 -23.44
CA GLY A 68 -16.64 -11.23 -24.85
C GLY A 68 -15.14 -11.37 -25.21
N GLU A 69 -14.81 -11.12 -26.47
CA GLU A 69 -13.45 -11.36 -26.99
C GLU A 69 -12.52 -10.14 -26.85
N ASN A 70 -13.10 -8.95 -26.68
CA ASN A 70 -12.40 -7.69 -26.88
C ASN A 70 -12.21 -6.88 -25.60
N LEU A 71 -13.02 -7.13 -24.56
CA LEU A 71 -13.08 -6.29 -23.36
C LEU A 71 -12.71 -7.10 -22.12
N THR A 72 -11.79 -6.59 -21.31
CA THR A 72 -11.51 -7.09 -19.96
C THR A 72 -11.75 -5.94 -18.97
N LEU A 73 -12.54 -6.20 -17.92
CA LEU A 73 -12.68 -5.31 -16.78
C LEU A 73 -11.92 -5.90 -15.59
N ALA A 74 -11.29 -5.05 -14.78
CA ALA A 74 -10.59 -5.44 -13.57
C ALA A 74 -10.95 -4.49 -12.43
N ALA A 75 -11.03 -5.03 -11.22
CA ALA A 75 -11.18 -4.26 -10.00
C ALA A 75 -10.23 -4.82 -8.95
N GLY A 76 -9.73 -3.95 -8.09
CA GLY A 76 -8.80 -4.33 -7.05
C GLY A 76 -8.98 -3.55 -5.77
N ILE A 77 -8.76 -4.22 -4.64
CA ILE A 77 -8.65 -3.58 -3.33
C ILE A 77 -7.22 -3.74 -2.82
N ARG A 78 -6.74 -2.72 -2.12
CA ARG A 78 -5.48 -2.76 -1.37
C ARG A 78 -5.75 -2.22 0.01
N TYR A 79 -5.29 -2.95 1.04
CA TYR A 79 -5.31 -2.50 2.42
C TYR A 79 -3.91 -2.58 3.01
N VAL A 80 -3.52 -1.51 3.71
CA VAL A 80 -2.32 -1.44 4.54
C VAL A 80 -2.79 -1.07 5.93
N GLY A 81 -2.45 -1.89 6.92
CA GLY A 81 -2.78 -1.63 8.32
C GLY A 81 -2.04 -0.42 8.88
N ASN A 82 -2.39 -0.06 10.10
CA ASN A 82 -1.74 1.03 10.81
C ASN A 82 -0.25 0.73 10.99
N GLN A 83 0.58 1.78 11.01
CA GLN A 83 2.03 1.62 11.16
C GLN A 83 2.63 2.74 12.01
N PHE A 84 3.53 2.40 12.93
CA PHE A 84 4.28 3.41 13.68
C PHE A 84 5.29 4.10 12.77
N VAL A 85 5.52 5.39 13.02
CA VAL A 85 6.47 6.21 12.25
C VAL A 85 7.89 6.11 12.78
N ALA A 86 8.06 5.63 14.01
CA ALA A 86 9.34 5.49 14.72
C ALA A 86 9.27 4.38 15.77
N GLU A 87 10.46 3.94 16.20
CA GLU A 87 10.71 2.85 17.15
C GLU A 87 10.25 3.19 18.57
N ASP A 88 9.94 4.46 18.84
CA ASP A 88 9.35 4.91 20.11
C ASP A 88 7.86 4.57 20.27
N ASN A 89 7.19 4.24 19.17
CA ASN A 89 5.76 3.93 19.09
C ASN A 89 4.83 5.04 19.63
N VAL A 90 5.26 6.30 19.56
CA VAL A 90 4.44 7.44 20.02
C VAL A 90 3.43 7.87 18.96
N TYR A 91 3.81 7.83 17.69
CA TYR A 91 2.97 8.26 16.57
C TYR A 91 2.71 7.12 15.59
N GLN A 92 1.45 6.97 15.21
CA GLN A 92 0.96 5.95 14.29
C GLN A 92 0.26 6.62 13.10
N ILE A 93 0.54 6.11 11.91
CA ILE A 93 -0.23 6.41 10.70
C ILE A 93 -1.38 5.41 10.62
N ASP A 94 -2.57 5.93 10.38
CA ASP A 94 -3.77 5.13 10.17
C ASP A 94 -3.66 4.28 8.91
N GLY A 95 -4.19 3.06 9.01
CA GLY A 95 -4.30 2.15 7.90
C GLY A 95 -5.27 2.67 6.85
N ALA A 96 -5.06 2.25 5.61
CA ALA A 96 -5.83 2.72 4.46
C ALA A 96 -6.27 1.58 3.56
N LEU A 97 -7.53 1.65 3.12
CA LEU A 97 -8.08 0.79 2.08
C LEU A 97 -8.36 1.63 0.84
N THR A 98 -7.82 1.21 -0.31
CA THR A 98 -8.05 1.86 -1.61
C THR A 98 -8.71 0.89 -2.59
N LEU A 99 -9.65 1.42 -3.38
CA LEU A 99 -10.27 0.71 -4.50
C LEU A 99 -9.66 1.20 -5.82
N ASP A 100 -9.34 0.26 -6.71
CA ASP A 100 -8.80 0.51 -8.03
C ASP A 100 -9.63 -0.20 -9.11
N CYS A 101 -9.58 0.31 -10.34
CA CYS A 101 -10.25 -0.30 -11.49
C CYS A 101 -9.36 -0.25 -12.74
N GLY A 102 -9.54 -1.23 -13.62
CA GLY A 102 -8.88 -1.32 -14.91
C GLY A 102 -9.85 -1.72 -16.00
N LEU A 103 -9.63 -1.18 -17.20
CA LEU A 103 -10.31 -1.58 -18.42
C LEU A 103 -9.26 -1.83 -19.49
N THR A 104 -9.38 -2.95 -20.20
CA THR A 104 -8.59 -3.22 -21.40
C THR A 104 -9.53 -3.54 -22.54
N TYR A 105 -9.38 -2.85 -23.66
CA TYR A 105 -10.14 -3.08 -24.89
C TYR A 105 -9.17 -3.35 -26.04
N ARG A 106 -9.43 -4.40 -26.83
CA ARG A 106 -8.63 -4.81 -27.98
C ARG A 106 -9.51 -4.97 -29.20
N GLN A 107 -9.15 -4.34 -30.31
CA GLN A 107 -9.88 -4.48 -31.58
C GLN A 107 -8.88 -4.55 -32.73
N GLY A 108 -8.80 -5.71 -33.38
CA GLY A 108 -7.79 -5.96 -34.42
C GLY A 108 -6.38 -5.66 -33.89
N PRO A 109 -5.60 -4.79 -34.55
CA PRO A 109 -4.26 -4.39 -34.10
C PRO A 109 -4.27 -3.39 -32.93
N GLY A 110 -5.42 -2.81 -32.58
CA GLY A 110 -5.53 -1.73 -31.60
C GLY A 110 -5.70 -2.21 -30.16
N LEU A 111 -5.10 -1.48 -29.21
CA LEU A 111 -5.22 -1.66 -27.77
C LEU A 111 -5.53 -0.33 -27.08
N LEU A 112 -6.55 -0.33 -26.22
CA LEU A 112 -6.80 0.73 -25.24
C LEU A 112 -6.74 0.12 -23.84
N ARG A 113 -6.00 0.75 -22.93
CA ARG A 113 -6.01 0.42 -21.51
C ARG A 113 -6.26 1.66 -20.66
N ILE A 114 -7.18 1.56 -19.72
CA ILE A 114 -7.48 2.59 -18.72
C ILE A 114 -7.22 1.99 -17.34
N ASN A 115 -6.57 2.74 -16.46
CA ASN A 115 -6.39 2.40 -15.06
C ASN A 115 -6.83 3.59 -14.21
N LEU A 116 -7.67 3.32 -13.23
CA LEU A 116 -8.15 4.25 -12.23
C LEU A 116 -7.61 3.77 -10.88
N LYS A 117 -6.94 4.65 -10.15
CA LYS A 117 -6.39 4.35 -8.83
C LYS A 117 -7.04 5.22 -7.78
N ASN A 118 -7.22 4.68 -6.57
CA ASN A 118 -7.84 5.39 -5.44
C ASN A 118 -9.22 5.97 -5.81
N LEU A 119 -10.11 5.12 -6.35
CA LEU A 119 -11.46 5.48 -6.82
C LEU A 119 -12.34 6.13 -5.76
N THR A 120 -12.11 5.80 -4.49
CA THR A 120 -12.85 6.34 -3.35
C THR A 120 -12.37 7.73 -2.94
N GLY A 121 -11.27 8.22 -3.52
CA GLY A 121 -10.67 9.50 -3.13
C GLY A 121 -10.17 9.49 -1.70
N SER A 122 -9.69 8.35 -1.20
CA SER A 122 -9.22 8.22 0.18
C SER A 122 -7.97 9.08 0.37
N GLU A 123 -8.00 9.96 1.37
CA GLU A 123 -6.85 10.71 1.86
C GLU A 123 -6.20 9.89 2.96
N TYR A 124 -4.93 9.54 2.78
CA TYR A 124 -4.17 8.73 3.73
C TYR A 124 -2.67 8.87 3.50
N GLU A 125 -1.90 8.44 4.49
CA GLU A 125 -0.48 8.71 4.56
C GLU A 125 0.32 7.45 4.26
N THR A 126 1.38 7.58 3.47
CA THR A 126 2.20 6.43 3.08
C THR A 126 3.38 6.21 4.02
N ARG A 127 3.85 7.29 4.67
CA ARG A 127 5.04 7.27 5.52
C ARG A 127 5.11 8.51 6.42
N GLY A 128 5.66 8.36 7.61
CA GLY A 128 5.99 9.45 8.51
C GLY A 128 7.50 9.70 8.58
N PHE A 129 7.88 10.92 8.93
CA PHE A 129 9.27 11.31 9.23
C PHE A 129 9.33 12.01 10.58
N GLY A 130 9.82 11.29 11.59
CA GLY A 130 9.81 11.74 12.98
C GLY A 130 8.40 12.09 13.44
N ALA A 131 8.30 13.03 14.39
CA ALA A 131 7.03 13.49 14.97
C ALA A 131 6.37 14.64 14.18
N ALA A 132 6.96 15.11 13.07
CA ALA A 132 6.63 16.42 12.50
C ALA A 132 6.01 16.39 11.11
N SER A 133 6.13 15.28 10.36
CA SER A 133 5.68 15.27 8.96
C SER A 133 5.32 13.88 8.44
N VAL A 134 4.49 13.86 7.40
CA VAL A 134 4.02 12.66 6.70
C VAL A 134 4.05 12.89 5.19
N ILE A 135 4.13 11.80 4.42
CA ILE A 135 3.98 11.80 2.96
C ILE A 135 2.54 11.42 2.63
N PRO A 136 1.73 12.35 2.10
CA PRO A 136 0.38 12.02 1.64
C PRO A 136 0.45 11.06 0.45
N ALA A 137 -0.50 10.14 0.39
CA ALA A 137 -0.65 9.26 -0.76
C ALA A 137 -1.13 10.02 -2.00
N ALA A 138 -0.95 9.38 -3.16
CA ALA A 138 -1.53 9.91 -4.39
C ALA A 138 -3.07 9.94 -4.25
N PRO A 139 -3.72 11.05 -4.66
CA PRO A 139 -5.17 11.10 -4.73
C PRO A 139 -5.69 10.19 -5.85
N PHE A 140 -6.97 10.29 -6.17
CA PHE A 140 -7.51 9.68 -7.38
C PHE A 140 -6.61 9.98 -8.60
N SER A 141 -6.26 8.94 -9.35
CA SER A 141 -5.47 9.11 -10.57
C SER A 141 -5.98 8.26 -11.73
N PHE A 142 -5.84 8.83 -12.92
CA PHE A 142 -6.26 8.26 -14.19
C PHE A 142 -5.07 8.06 -15.10
N LYS A 143 -4.94 6.88 -15.70
CA LYS A 143 -3.93 6.59 -16.73
C LYS A 143 -4.57 5.88 -17.92
N ALA A 144 -4.42 6.45 -19.10
CA ALA A 144 -4.75 5.81 -20.37
C ALA A 144 -3.49 5.37 -21.12
N THR A 145 -3.59 4.30 -21.90
CA THR A 145 -2.53 3.80 -22.78
C THR A 145 -3.16 3.31 -24.08
N LEU A 146 -2.60 3.77 -25.20
CA LEU A 146 -2.97 3.36 -26.55
C LEU A 146 -1.82 2.54 -27.14
N GLY A 147 -2.15 1.45 -27.82
CA GLY A 147 -1.19 0.59 -28.49
C GLY A 147 -1.69 0.13 -29.85
N TYR A 148 -0.74 -0.20 -30.72
CA TYR A 148 -1.00 -0.74 -32.05
C TYR A 148 0.07 -1.79 -32.39
N SER A 149 -0.34 -2.94 -32.93
CA SER A 149 0.57 -3.99 -33.39
C SER A 149 0.57 -4.09 -34.92
N LEU A 150 1.77 -4.10 -35.51
CA LEU A 150 2.00 -4.20 -36.96
C LEU A 150 2.00 -5.64 -37.44
#